data_AF-A0A963Z9U6-F1
#
_entry.id   AF-A0A963Z9U6-F1
#
_cell.length_a   1.000
_cell.length_b   1.000
_cell.length_c   1.000
_cell.angle_alpha   90.00
_cell.angle_beta   90.00
_cell.angle_gamma   90.00
#
_symmetry.space_group_name_H-M   'P 1'
#
loop_
_entity.id
_entity.type
_entity.pdbx_description
1 polymer ?
#
loop_
_entity_poly.entity_id
_entity_poly.type
_entity_poly.pdbx_seq_one_letter_code
_entity_poly.pdbx_strand_id
1 'polypeptide(L)'
;MSKGLEKNSSSDKQKRLDLGFESLVSSLAEDSDTAAEIVKSSQSTKQLDLNGKSSRSSASGVDDLQSLFDRKEWKTLQKLSEKELDRSEEESPLTRLFWVKSQLELKTVPASILSAPADSATKSLLKQIDQLDLKLKKEIALILIKIGSNLTSTLSDNLGFEFYNRSLKFDLGVADKLRDVLVNEQELVDQTLGKKKLKERRQQAIDKLTLKLGKKEKVATNSEEPKIKVASDKPKSKQLSYKLIAVISLFAMLYGGYQYKDQVLALFSDDAEKPYLPIETGEQRAEPVIPKAERVAKLTTLDAILYDMKEAKAGLTKEEIDSSLPEKTEVSSPTKNATAPQHSVKKETVNTTSPVEGTVFYPELSKLQNQNLADESSYPGSSPSLPSEDLSGKGELYRIIASTRVMSKPSFLGISIAYLDQGARIEVLSRSGDWLKVRSRKGKLGFVLAQDAERLY
;
A
#
# COMPACT_ATOMS: atom_id res chain seq x y z
N MET A 1 -72.06 -11.13 -49.75
CA MET A 1 -71.54 -12.26 -50.55
C MET A 1 -70.08 -11.99 -50.87
N SER A 2 -69.22 -12.97 -50.55
CA SER A 2 -67.89 -13.24 -51.10
C SER A 2 -66.74 -12.23 -51.01
N LYS A 3 -65.74 -12.68 -50.21
CA LYS A 3 -64.31 -12.87 -50.53
C LYS A 3 -63.48 -11.58 -50.73
N GLY A 4 -62.32 -11.37 -50.14
CA GLY A 4 -61.33 -12.25 -49.53
C GLY A 4 -59.98 -11.61 -49.88
N LEU A 5 -59.23 -11.11 -48.90
CA LEU A 5 -57.97 -10.39 -49.09
C LEU A 5 -56.95 -10.92 -48.09
N GLU A 6 -56.08 -11.78 -48.60
CA GLU A 6 -54.89 -12.30 -47.94
C GLU A 6 -53.89 -11.16 -47.70
N LYS A 7 -53.33 -11.10 -46.48
CA LYS A 7 -52.16 -10.29 -46.16
C LYS A 7 -50.98 -11.22 -45.84
N ASN A 8 -49.95 -11.12 -46.67
CA ASN A 8 -48.61 -11.63 -46.40
C ASN A 8 -47.95 -10.83 -45.27
N SER A 9 -47.50 -11.50 -44.20
CA SER A 9 -46.53 -10.94 -43.26
C SER A 9 -45.25 -11.77 -43.28
N SER A 10 -44.19 -11.15 -43.80
CA SER A 10 -42.80 -11.59 -43.72
C SER A 10 -42.38 -11.74 -42.25
N SER A 11 -41.96 -12.94 -41.85
CA SER A 11 -41.29 -13.18 -40.56
C SER A 11 -39.78 -13.09 -40.76
N ASP A 12 -39.20 -12.02 -40.21
CA ASP A 12 -37.77 -11.80 -40.23
C ASP A 12 -37.11 -12.60 -39.11
N LYS A 13 -36.18 -13.48 -39.49
CA LYS A 13 -35.46 -14.40 -38.61
C LYS A 13 -34.32 -13.67 -37.91
N GLN A 14 -34.49 -13.32 -36.63
CA GLN A 14 -33.35 -13.05 -35.76
C GLN A 14 -32.79 -14.36 -35.20
N LYS A 15 -31.68 -14.82 -35.81
CA LYS A 15 -30.78 -15.82 -35.22
C LYS A 15 -30.17 -15.24 -33.95
N ARG A 16 -30.59 -15.73 -32.78
CA ARG A 16 -29.86 -15.54 -31.53
C ARG A 16 -28.69 -16.52 -31.51
N LEU A 17 -27.48 -15.98 -31.36
CA LEU A 17 -26.26 -16.73 -31.04
C LEU A 17 -26.41 -17.28 -29.63
N ASP A 18 -26.61 -18.58 -29.54
CA ASP A 18 -26.64 -19.33 -28.29
C ASP A 18 -25.20 -19.62 -27.87
N LEU A 19 -24.77 -19.02 -26.75
CA LEU A 19 -23.39 -19.06 -26.26
C LEU A 19 -23.13 -20.24 -25.30
N GLY A 20 -23.76 -21.39 -25.54
CA GLY A 20 -23.31 -22.69 -25.01
C GLY A 20 -23.07 -22.76 -23.49
N PHE A 21 -23.83 -22.03 -22.67
CA PHE A 21 -23.68 -22.06 -21.22
C PHE A 21 -24.39 -23.25 -20.56
N GLU A 22 -25.28 -23.95 -21.26
CA GLU A 22 -26.00 -25.10 -20.70
C GLU A 22 -25.12 -26.36 -20.56
N SER A 23 -24.03 -26.49 -21.31
CA SER A 23 -23.15 -27.67 -21.19
C SER A 23 -22.14 -27.61 -20.03
N LEU A 24 -22.01 -26.46 -19.36
CA LEU A 24 -21.12 -26.30 -18.20
C LEU A 24 -21.84 -26.52 -16.86
N VAL A 25 -23.17 -26.44 -16.83
CA VAL A 25 -23.95 -26.67 -15.61
C VAL A 25 -24.18 -28.17 -15.38
N SER A 26 -24.21 -28.98 -16.44
CA SER A 26 -24.39 -30.45 -16.31
C SER A 26 -23.14 -31.20 -15.86
N SER A 27 -21.93 -30.63 -15.94
CA SER A 27 -20.70 -31.31 -15.49
C SER A 27 -20.34 -31.04 -14.02
N LEU A 28 -21.15 -30.28 -13.29
CA LEU A 28 -20.91 -29.98 -11.87
C LEU A 28 -21.83 -30.75 -10.92
N ALA A 29 -22.70 -31.62 -11.45
CA ALA A 29 -23.71 -32.36 -10.69
C ALA A 29 -23.43 -33.87 -10.54
N GLU A 30 -22.32 -34.41 -11.04
CA GLU A 30 -22.05 -35.87 -11.04
C GLU A 30 -21.03 -36.37 -10.00
N ASP A 31 -20.42 -35.51 -9.17
CA ASP A 31 -19.37 -35.94 -8.22
C ASP A 31 -19.76 -35.91 -6.72
N SER A 32 -21.05 -35.95 -6.37
CA SER A 32 -21.51 -35.90 -4.96
C SER A 32 -22.01 -37.20 -4.35
N ASP A 33 -21.63 -38.37 -4.89
CA ASP A 33 -22.02 -39.69 -4.35
C ASP A 33 -20.83 -40.43 -3.70
N THR A 34 -20.22 -39.84 -2.67
CA THR A 34 -19.39 -40.58 -1.68
C THR A 34 -19.38 -39.90 -0.30
N ALA A 35 -20.55 -39.54 0.23
CA ALA A 35 -20.65 -39.03 1.62
C ALA A 35 -21.99 -39.37 2.29
N ALA A 36 -22.47 -40.60 2.15
CA ALA A 36 -23.69 -41.09 2.79
C ALA A 36 -23.42 -42.28 3.72
N GLU A 37 -22.65 -42.07 4.77
CA GLU A 37 -22.79 -42.85 6.01
C GLU A 37 -22.27 -42.01 7.17
N ILE A 38 -22.95 -42.04 8.32
CA ILE A 38 -22.72 -41.21 9.53
C ILE A 38 -23.43 -39.84 9.55
N VAL A 39 -24.77 -39.81 9.51
CA VAL A 39 -25.58 -38.91 10.38
C VAL A 39 -26.96 -39.55 10.63
N LYS A 40 -27.07 -40.38 11.66
CA LYS A 40 -28.34 -40.71 12.32
C LYS A 40 -28.12 -40.81 13.82
N SER A 41 -28.01 -39.65 14.47
CA SER A 41 -28.46 -39.44 15.85
C SER A 41 -28.37 -37.96 16.17
N SER A 42 -29.53 -37.33 16.41
CA SER A 42 -29.75 -36.13 17.25
C SER A 42 -31.02 -35.41 16.79
N GLN A 43 -32.17 -36.05 17.01
CA GLN A 43 -33.43 -35.34 17.21
C GLN A 43 -33.90 -35.65 18.62
N SER A 44 -33.63 -34.75 19.56
CA SER A 44 -34.46 -34.51 20.75
C SER A 44 -33.82 -33.42 21.59
N THR A 45 -34.43 -32.23 21.63
CA THR A 45 -34.42 -31.26 22.75
C THR A 45 -35.31 -30.10 22.29
N LYS A 46 -36.62 -30.23 22.50
CA LYS A 46 -37.39 -29.54 23.55
C LYS A 46 -37.16 -28.02 23.59
N GLN A 47 -38.20 -27.33 23.12
CA GLN A 47 -38.56 -25.94 23.42
C GLN A 47 -38.34 -25.63 24.91
N LEU A 48 -37.71 -24.50 25.19
CA LEU A 48 -37.66 -23.88 26.50
C LEU A 48 -37.68 -22.36 26.36
N ASP A 49 -38.88 -21.84 26.62
CA ASP A 49 -39.26 -20.57 27.23
C ASP A 49 -38.31 -19.36 27.14
N LEU A 50 -38.80 -18.40 26.35
CA LEU A 50 -38.47 -16.98 26.40
C LEU A 50 -39.12 -16.33 27.64
N ASN A 51 -38.40 -16.27 28.76
CA ASN A 51 -38.40 -15.08 29.61
C ASN A 51 -37.39 -15.22 30.76
N GLY A 52 -36.27 -14.51 30.62
CA GLY A 52 -35.28 -14.40 31.68
C GLY A 52 -34.33 -13.28 31.34
N LYS A 53 -34.57 -12.10 31.95
CA LYS A 53 -33.57 -11.03 32.09
C LYS A 53 -32.38 -11.61 32.83
N SER A 54 -31.44 -12.18 32.08
CA SER A 54 -30.15 -12.59 32.57
C SER A 54 -29.19 -11.44 32.32
N SER A 55 -28.63 -10.91 33.41
CA SER A 55 -27.42 -10.10 33.41
C SER A 55 -26.30 -10.92 32.77
N ARG A 56 -26.21 -10.85 31.44
CA ARG A 56 -25.19 -11.49 30.60
C ARG A 56 -23.83 -10.89 30.95
N SER A 57 -22.94 -11.73 31.46
CA SER A 57 -21.52 -11.44 31.53
C SER A 57 -20.99 -11.16 30.11
N SER A 58 -20.20 -10.11 29.98
CA SER A 58 -19.58 -9.63 28.74
C SER A 58 -18.61 -10.63 28.07
N ALA A 59 -18.37 -11.79 28.68
CA ALA A 59 -17.48 -12.81 28.15
C ALA A 59 -18.05 -13.60 26.95
N SER A 60 -19.37 -13.65 26.74
CA SER A 60 -19.94 -14.50 25.67
C SER A 60 -19.75 -13.96 24.26
N GLY A 61 -19.38 -12.68 24.10
CA GLY A 61 -19.28 -12.06 22.77
C GLY A 61 -18.05 -12.50 21.98
N VAL A 62 -16.94 -12.81 22.65
CA VAL A 62 -15.67 -13.16 21.98
C VAL A 62 -15.70 -14.58 21.41
N ASP A 63 -16.30 -15.52 22.15
CA ASP A 63 -16.45 -16.91 21.70
C ASP A 63 -17.34 -16.99 20.45
N ASP A 64 -18.38 -16.15 20.38
CA ASP A 64 -19.22 -16.03 19.20
C ASP A 64 -18.41 -15.57 17.98
N LEU A 65 -17.54 -14.55 18.12
CA LEU A 65 -16.69 -14.05 17.04
C LEU A 65 -15.70 -15.11 16.54
N GLN A 66 -15.04 -15.85 17.45
CA GLN A 66 -14.11 -16.92 17.06
C GLN A 66 -14.84 -18.04 16.30
N SER A 67 -16.05 -18.40 16.73
CA SER A 67 -16.84 -19.44 16.06
C SER A 67 -17.29 -19.05 14.64
N LEU A 68 -17.56 -17.76 14.43
CA LEU A 68 -17.91 -17.21 13.11
C LEU A 68 -16.70 -17.08 12.20
N PHE A 69 -15.55 -16.74 12.78
CA PHE A 69 -14.27 -16.75 12.10
C PHE A 69 -13.93 -18.16 11.58
N ASP A 70 -14.07 -19.17 12.43
CA ASP A 70 -13.81 -20.57 12.07
C ASP A 70 -14.79 -21.08 10.98
N ARG A 71 -16.05 -20.64 11.03
CA ARG A 71 -17.06 -20.93 10.00
C ARG A 71 -16.93 -20.11 8.71
N LYS A 72 -16.00 -19.13 8.68
CA LYS A 72 -15.78 -18.22 7.54
C LYS A 72 -17.01 -17.40 7.16
N GLU A 73 -17.87 -17.08 8.11
CA GLU A 73 -19.06 -16.26 7.87
C GLU A 73 -18.69 -14.76 7.90
N TRP A 74 -17.96 -14.30 6.89
CA TRP A 74 -17.33 -12.96 6.93
C TRP A 74 -18.34 -11.82 7.08
N LYS A 75 -19.54 -11.93 6.51
CA LYS A 75 -20.58 -10.89 6.58
C LYS A 75 -21.16 -10.73 7.99
N THR A 76 -21.37 -11.83 8.71
CA THR A 76 -21.89 -11.80 10.09
C THR A 76 -20.79 -11.37 11.05
N LEU A 77 -19.57 -11.88 10.85
CA LEU A 77 -18.38 -11.46 11.58
C LEU A 77 -18.11 -9.95 11.46
N GLN A 78 -18.24 -9.39 10.25
CA GLN A 78 -18.11 -7.95 10.03
C GLN A 78 -19.13 -7.16 10.87
N LYS A 79 -20.42 -7.49 10.77
CA LYS A 79 -21.49 -6.77 11.48
C LYS A 79 -21.34 -6.85 13.00
N LEU A 80 -20.95 -8.02 13.52
CA LEU A 80 -20.76 -8.20 14.95
C LEU A 80 -19.51 -7.49 15.46
N SER A 81 -18.41 -7.54 14.70
CA SER A 81 -17.19 -6.82 15.07
C SER A 81 -17.37 -5.31 15.02
N GLU A 82 -18.12 -4.76 14.05
CA GLU A 82 -18.51 -3.34 14.02
C GLU A 82 -19.33 -2.96 15.26
N LYS A 83 -20.37 -3.73 15.56
CA LYS A 83 -21.22 -3.50 16.73
C LYS A 83 -20.45 -3.55 18.05
N GLU A 84 -19.44 -4.41 18.14
CA GLU A 84 -18.62 -4.54 19.34
C GLU A 84 -17.58 -3.41 19.46
N LEU A 85 -17.00 -2.98 18.34
CA LEU A 85 -16.12 -1.80 18.27
C LEU A 85 -16.86 -0.52 18.70
N ASP A 86 -18.15 -0.39 18.36
CA ASP A 86 -18.97 0.77 18.77
C ASP A 86 -19.31 0.78 20.27
N ARG A 87 -19.27 -0.38 20.93
CA ARG A 87 -19.74 -0.55 22.32
C ARG A 87 -18.66 -0.39 23.37
N SER A 88 -17.43 -0.78 23.03
CA SER A 88 -16.35 -0.83 24.00
C SER A 88 -15.52 0.44 23.94
N GLU A 89 -15.42 1.16 25.05
CA GLU A 89 -14.42 2.24 25.21
C GLU A 89 -13.00 1.69 25.10
N GLU A 90 -12.79 0.42 25.48
CA GLU A 90 -11.55 -0.31 25.31
C GLU A 90 -11.66 -1.29 24.14
N GLU A 91 -11.21 -0.86 22.97
CA GLU A 91 -11.31 -1.66 21.75
C GLU A 91 -10.47 -2.94 21.85
N SER A 92 -11.14 -4.10 21.91
CA SER A 92 -10.45 -5.40 21.90
C SER A 92 -9.61 -5.54 20.62
N PRO A 93 -8.28 -5.72 20.73
CA PRO A 93 -7.42 -5.77 19.55
C PRO A 93 -7.72 -7.00 18.69
N LEU A 94 -8.26 -8.06 19.28
CA LEU A 94 -8.68 -9.26 18.56
C LEU A 94 -9.92 -8.99 17.70
N THR A 95 -10.93 -8.33 18.26
CA THR A 95 -12.13 -7.91 17.53
C THR A 95 -11.76 -7.02 16.34
N ARG A 96 -10.82 -6.09 16.52
CA ARG A 96 -10.32 -5.25 15.43
C ARG A 96 -9.63 -6.08 14.33
N LEU A 97 -8.85 -7.10 14.67
CA LEU A 97 -8.25 -7.98 13.66
C LEU A 97 -9.28 -8.81 12.90
N PHE A 98 -10.30 -9.33 13.58
CA PHE A 98 -11.39 -10.05 12.91
C PHE A 98 -12.18 -9.16 11.98
N TRP A 99 -12.44 -7.91 12.39
CA TRP A 99 -13.00 -6.90 11.51
C TRP A 99 -12.12 -6.69 10.28
N VAL A 100 -10.82 -6.43 10.45
CA VAL A 100 -9.87 -6.26 9.32
C VAL A 100 -9.89 -7.47 8.38
N LYS A 101 -9.86 -8.69 8.93
CA LYS A 101 -9.91 -9.91 8.14
C LYS A 101 -11.21 -10.03 7.34
N SER A 102 -12.35 -9.74 7.95
CA SER A 102 -13.64 -9.78 7.26
C SER A 102 -13.70 -8.80 6.08
N GLN A 103 -13.22 -7.56 6.25
CA GLN A 103 -13.15 -6.56 5.19
C GLN A 103 -12.24 -7.01 4.04
N LEU A 104 -11.12 -7.66 4.38
CA LEU A 104 -10.15 -8.13 3.41
C LEU A 104 -10.69 -9.31 2.58
N GLU A 105 -11.43 -10.24 3.18
CA GLU A 105 -12.08 -11.34 2.44
C GLU A 105 -13.26 -10.87 1.60
N LEU A 106 -14.02 -9.88 2.09
CA LEU A 106 -15.15 -9.29 1.35
C LEU A 106 -14.70 -8.31 0.26
N LYS A 107 -13.42 -7.93 0.22
CA LYS A 107 -12.84 -6.93 -0.71
C LYS A 107 -13.58 -5.59 -0.69
N THR A 108 -14.19 -5.25 0.43
CA THR A 108 -14.96 -4.02 0.66
C THR A 108 -14.05 -2.81 0.89
N VAL A 109 -12.92 -3.02 1.59
CA VAL A 109 -11.95 -1.98 1.93
C VAL A 109 -10.56 -2.39 1.43
N PRO A 110 -9.81 -1.50 0.76
CA PRO A 110 -8.46 -1.81 0.29
C PRO A 110 -7.48 -2.02 1.45
N ALA A 111 -6.50 -2.89 1.25
CA ALA A 111 -5.50 -3.24 2.27
C ALA A 111 -4.71 -2.03 2.79
N SER A 112 -4.53 -0.99 1.96
CA SER A 112 -3.89 0.27 2.35
C SER A 112 -4.61 0.96 3.52
N ILE A 113 -5.95 1.00 3.50
CA ILE A 113 -6.76 1.59 4.56
C ILE A 113 -6.78 0.67 5.79
N LEU A 114 -6.86 -0.64 5.57
CA LEU A 114 -6.88 -1.64 6.65
C LEU A 114 -5.53 -1.77 7.38
N SER A 115 -4.45 -1.25 6.81
CA SER A 115 -3.11 -1.36 7.36
C SER A 115 -2.95 -0.66 8.72
N ALA A 116 -3.56 0.51 8.91
CA ALA A 116 -3.51 1.25 10.17
C ALA A 116 -4.20 0.52 11.34
N PRO A 117 -5.48 0.08 11.24
CA PRO A 117 -6.12 -0.68 12.31
C PRO A 117 -5.44 -2.02 12.56
N ALA A 118 -4.92 -2.69 11.53
CA ALA A 118 -4.16 -3.93 11.68
C ALA A 118 -2.84 -3.71 12.43
N ASP A 119 -2.11 -2.64 12.10
CA ASP A 119 -0.86 -2.26 12.77
C ASP A 119 -1.09 -1.98 14.26
N SER A 120 -2.11 -1.19 14.58
CA SER A 120 -2.49 -0.89 15.96
C SER A 120 -2.86 -2.17 16.74
N ALA A 121 -3.75 -3.00 16.20
CA ALA A 121 -4.19 -4.23 16.84
C ALA A 121 -3.03 -5.21 17.09
N THR A 122 -2.17 -5.41 16.08
CA THR A 122 -1.05 -6.33 16.21
C THR A 122 0.02 -5.87 17.18
N LYS A 123 0.27 -4.56 17.30
CA LYS A 123 1.17 -4.02 18.33
C LYS A 123 0.66 -4.31 19.74
N SER A 124 -0.65 -4.20 19.97
CA SER A 124 -1.26 -4.56 21.24
C SER A 124 -1.17 -6.06 21.51
N LEU A 125 -1.50 -6.90 20.53
CA LEU A 125 -1.44 -8.37 20.66
C LEU A 125 -0.03 -8.91 20.85
N LEU A 126 0.98 -8.27 20.25
CA LEU A 126 2.39 -8.65 20.47
C LEU A 126 2.82 -8.51 21.93
N LYS A 127 2.21 -7.62 22.71
CA LYS A 127 2.49 -7.50 24.15
C LYS A 127 1.91 -8.66 24.97
N GLN A 128 0.88 -9.32 24.44
CA GLN A 128 0.14 -10.41 25.08
C GLN A 128 0.37 -11.74 24.35
N ILE A 129 1.45 -11.86 23.57
CA ILE A 129 1.65 -13.00 22.67
C ILE A 129 1.64 -14.34 23.41
N ASP A 130 2.17 -14.40 24.63
CA ASP A 130 2.24 -15.64 25.41
C ASP A 130 0.87 -16.14 25.87
N GLN A 131 -0.13 -15.25 25.95
CA GLN A 131 -1.50 -15.58 26.35
C GLN A 131 -2.38 -16.06 25.19
N LEU A 132 -1.92 -15.93 23.94
CA LEU A 132 -2.69 -16.30 22.76
C LEU A 132 -2.57 -17.80 22.47
N ASP A 133 -3.70 -18.42 22.13
CA ASP A 133 -3.75 -19.80 21.66
C ASP A 133 -2.91 -19.99 20.38
N LEU A 134 -2.33 -21.18 20.22
CA LEU A 134 -1.45 -21.51 19.10
C LEU A 134 -2.18 -21.43 17.76
N LYS A 135 -3.44 -21.88 17.70
CA LYS A 135 -4.28 -21.78 16.51
C LYS A 135 -4.46 -20.31 16.13
N LEU A 136 -4.75 -19.47 17.12
CA LEU A 136 -4.98 -18.05 16.89
C LEU A 136 -3.72 -17.31 16.44
N LYS A 137 -2.55 -17.63 17.02
CA LYS A 137 -1.25 -17.10 16.57
C LYS A 137 -1.01 -17.35 15.09
N LYS A 138 -1.26 -18.59 14.64
CA LYS A 138 -1.13 -18.99 13.24
C LYS A 138 -2.07 -18.21 12.34
N GLU A 139 -3.32 -18.05 12.73
CA GLU A 139 -4.30 -17.27 11.97
C GLU A 139 -3.93 -15.78 11.88
N ILE A 140 -3.50 -15.16 12.98
CA ILE A 140 -3.01 -13.78 12.98
C ILE A 140 -1.81 -13.64 12.03
N ALA A 141 -0.86 -14.57 12.09
CA ALA A 141 0.29 -14.57 11.18
C ALA A 141 -0.14 -14.64 9.70
N LEU A 142 -1.13 -15.48 9.37
CA LEU A 142 -1.68 -15.58 8.00
C LEU A 142 -2.39 -14.29 7.57
N ILE A 143 -3.15 -13.65 8.47
CA ILE A 143 -3.78 -12.34 8.18
C ILE A 143 -2.71 -11.31 7.83
N LEU A 144 -1.62 -11.26 8.60
CA LEU A 144 -0.53 -10.31 8.37
C LEU A 144 0.21 -10.55 7.06
N ILE A 145 0.44 -11.81 6.67
CA ILE A 145 1.04 -12.13 5.37
C ILE A 145 0.12 -11.65 4.25
N LYS A 146 -1.19 -11.88 4.34
CA LYS A 146 -2.14 -11.46 3.31
C LYS A 146 -2.26 -9.94 3.20
N ILE A 147 -2.21 -9.22 4.31
CA ILE A 147 -2.14 -7.75 4.30
C ILE A 147 -0.81 -7.30 3.68
N GLY A 148 0.31 -7.91 4.11
CA GLY A 148 1.64 -7.62 3.59
C GLY A 148 1.72 -7.75 2.06
N SER A 149 1.21 -8.84 1.49
CA SER A 149 1.24 -9.09 0.03
C SER A 149 0.40 -8.09 -0.76
N ASN A 150 -0.72 -7.65 -0.19
CA ASN A 150 -1.55 -6.62 -0.82
C ASN A 150 -0.91 -5.21 -0.73
N LEU A 151 -0.04 -4.97 0.26
CA LEU A 151 0.64 -3.69 0.46
C LEU A 151 1.93 -3.57 -0.36
N THR A 152 2.69 -4.66 -0.51
CA THR A 152 3.91 -4.70 -1.33
C THR A 152 3.61 -4.53 -2.81
N SER A 153 2.48 -5.11 -3.27
CA SER A 153 1.98 -4.89 -4.63
C SER A 153 1.55 -3.44 -4.91
N THR A 154 1.12 -2.68 -3.89
CA THR A 154 0.56 -1.32 -4.03
C THR A 154 1.52 -0.17 -3.65
N LEU A 155 2.85 -0.42 -3.66
CA LEU A 155 3.94 0.55 -3.40
C LEU A 155 4.20 0.96 -1.93
N SER A 156 3.52 0.36 -0.95
CA SER A 156 3.79 0.65 0.47
C SER A 156 4.77 -0.35 1.11
N ASP A 157 5.94 -0.49 0.47
CA ASP A 157 6.90 -1.57 0.69
C ASP A 157 7.28 -1.74 2.17
N ASN A 158 7.65 -0.64 2.83
CA ASN A 158 8.14 -0.67 4.21
C ASN A 158 7.12 -1.29 5.16
N LEU A 159 5.84 -0.91 5.01
CA LEU A 159 4.78 -1.38 5.89
C LEU A 159 4.45 -2.85 5.62
N GLY A 160 4.41 -3.26 4.35
CA GLY A 160 4.24 -4.67 3.97
C GLY A 160 5.32 -5.57 4.57
N PHE A 161 6.59 -5.15 4.48
CA PHE A 161 7.70 -5.89 5.08
C PHE A 161 7.67 -5.88 6.62
N GLU A 162 7.12 -4.85 7.27
CA GLU A 162 6.89 -4.88 8.73
C GLU A 162 5.85 -5.93 9.11
N PHE A 163 4.77 -6.08 8.33
CA PHE A 163 3.78 -7.13 8.58
C PHE A 163 4.36 -8.53 8.44
N TYR A 164 5.21 -8.78 7.44
CA TYR A 164 5.94 -10.04 7.32
C TYR A 164 6.89 -10.30 8.51
N ASN A 165 7.57 -9.25 9.02
CA ASN A 165 8.40 -9.40 10.20
C ASN A 165 7.56 -9.74 11.45
N ARG A 166 6.35 -9.20 11.57
CA ARG A 166 5.45 -9.48 12.69
C ARG A 166 4.81 -10.86 12.57
N SER A 167 4.44 -11.32 11.38
CA SER A 167 3.89 -12.67 11.20
C SER A 167 4.86 -13.74 11.72
N LEU A 168 6.17 -13.59 11.45
CA LEU A 168 7.22 -14.46 11.98
C LEU A 168 7.47 -14.36 13.49
N LYS A 169 6.90 -13.37 14.16
CA LYS A 169 6.89 -13.30 15.63
C LYS A 169 5.70 -14.07 16.20
N PHE A 170 4.56 -14.09 15.51
CA PHE A 170 3.37 -14.80 15.94
C PHE A 170 3.50 -16.32 15.77
N ASP A 171 3.88 -16.78 14.57
CA ASP A 171 4.04 -18.22 14.32
C ASP A 171 5.17 -18.49 13.31
N LEU A 172 6.08 -19.38 13.68
CA LEU A 172 7.17 -19.84 12.82
C LEU A 172 6.70 -20.86 11.78
N GLY A 173 5.60 -21.57 12.04
CA GLY A 173 5.01 -22.54 11.12
C GLY A 173 4.47 -21.93 9.82
N VAL A 174 4.43 -20.59 9.74
CA VAL A 174 4.01 -19.85 8.53
C VAL A 174 5.22 -19.39 7.69
N ALA A 175 6.45 -19.79 8.07
CA ALA A 175 7.68 -19.46 7.36
C ALA A 175 7.63 -19.88 5.88
N ASP A 176 7.14 -21.08 5.56
CA ASP A 176 7.11 -21.59 4.18
C ASP A 176 6.19 -20.76 3.29
N LYS A 177 4.97 -20.47 3.76
CA LYS A 177 4.05 -19.59 3.03
C LYS A 177 4.64 -18.19 2.82
N LEU A 178 5.40 -17.69 3.80
CA LEU A 178 6.08 -16.40 3.64
C LEU A 178 7.21 -16.48 2.61
N ARG A 179 7.95 -17.60 2.53
CA ARG A 179 8.97 -17.81 1.47
C ARG A 179 8.33 -17.77 0.09
N ASP A 180 7.21 -18.46 -0.10
CA ASP A 180 6.50 -18.47 -1.39
C ASP A 180 6.09 -17.04 -1.80
N VAL A 181 5.57 -16.25 -0.85
CA VAL A 181 5.22 -14.85 -1.10
C VAL A 181 6.46 -14.01 -1.42
N LEU A 182 7.58 -14.20 -0.73
CA LEU A 182 8.82 -13.47 -0.98
C LEU A 182 9.45 -13.83 -2.33
N VAL A 183 9.35 -15.08 -2.78
CA VAL A 183 9.80 -15.51 -4.12
C VAL A 183 8.97 -14.81 -5.19
N ASN A 184 7.65 -14.78 -5.05
CA ASN A 184 6.78 -14.06 -5.98
C ASN A 184 7.09 -12.55 -6.01
N GLU A 185 7.35 -11.94 -4.85
CA GLU A 185 7.73 -10.53 -4.78
C GLU A 185 9.11 -10.26 -5.41
N GLN A 186 10.06 -11.19 -5.27
CA GLN A 186 11.36 -11.09 -5.93
C GLN A 186 11.20 -11.10 -7.46
N GLU A 187 10.38 -11.99 -8.01
CA GLU A 187 10.09 -12.03 -9.45
C GLU A 187 9.46 -10.72 -9.95
N LEU A 188 8.53 -10.14 -9.18
CA LEU A 188 7.93 -8.84 -9.51
C LEU A 188 8.97 -7.69 -9.47
N VAL A 189 9.87 -7.71 -8.49
CA VAL A 189 10.98 -6.74 -8.41
C VAL A 189 11.90 -6.85 -9.61
N ASP A 190 12.10 -8.05 -10.15
CA ASP A 190 12.91 -8.26 -11.34
C ASP A 190 12.23 -7.83 -12.64
N GLN A 191 10.92 -8.03 -12.75
CA GLN A 191 10.13 -7.62 -13.92
C GLN A 191 9.85 -6.10 -13.97
N THR A 192 9.80 -5.43 -12.82
CA THR A 192 9.45 -4.00 -12.78
C THR A 192 10.58 -3.10 -13.29
N LEU A 193 10.35 -2.43 -14.43
CA LEU A 193 11.20 -1.36 -14.98
C LEU A 193 11.05 -0.08 -14.14
N GLY A 194 11.63 -0.09 -12.94
CA GLY A 194 11.50 1.00 -11.94
C GLY A 194 12.78 1.79 -11.69
N LYS A 195 12.67 2.82 -10.84
CA LYS A 195 13.83 3.58 -10.33
C LYS A 195 14.78 2.59 -9.62
N LYS A 196 16.02 2.45 -10.11
CA LYS A 196 17.06 1.55 -9.58
C LYS A 196 17.14 1.54 -8.04
N LYS A 197 17.11 2.72 -7.41
CA LYS A 197 17.15 2.89 -5.95
C LYS A 197 15.97 2.26 -5.21
N LEU A 198 14.77 2.26 -5.77
CA LEU A 198 13.60 1.61 -5.17
C LEU A 198 13.72 0.09 -5.27
N LYS A 199 14.16 -0.41 -6.44
CA LYS A 199 14.45 -1.84 -6.66
C LYS A 199 15.47 -2.36 -5.64
N GLU A 200 16.58 -1.65 -5.46
CA GLU A 200 17.62 -1.98 -4.46
C GLU A 200 17.07 -2.02 -3.04
N ARG A 201 16.23 -1.06 -2.64
CA ARG A 201 15.62 -1.04 -1.30
C ARG A 201 14.68 -2.21 -1.07
N ARG A 202 13.84 -2.54 -2.07
CA ARG A 202 12.96 -3.72 -2.02
C ARG A 202 13.78 -5.00 -1.92
N GLN A 203 14.81 -5.13 -2.75
CA GLN A 203 15.69 -6.30 -2.74
C GLN A 203 16.36 -6.48 -1.36
N GLN A 204 16.93 -5.41 -0.80
CA GLN A 204 17.53 -5.43 0.54
C GLN A 204 16.52 -5.85 1.63
N ALA A 205 15.26 -5.44 1.51
CA ALA A 205 14.22 -5.82 2.46
C ALA A 205 13.85 -7.31 2.34
N ILE A 206 13.75 -7.83 1.10
CA ILE A 206 13.52 -9.25 0.83
C ILE A 206 14.69 -10.09 1.36
N ASP A 207 15.93 -9.74 1.00
CA ASP A 207 17.15 -10.45 1.44
C ASP A 207 17.24 -10.50 2.98
N LYS A 208 16.91 -9.38 3.64
CA LYS A 208 16.90 -9.30 5.11
C LYS A 208 15.87 -10.24 5.74
N LEU A 209 14.71 -10.43 5.12
CA LEU A 209 13.68 -11.36 5.59
C LEU A 209 14.07 -12.81 5.30
N THR A 210 14.57 -13.10 4.11
CA THR A 210 15.05 -14.44 3.72
C THR A 210 16.17 -14.91 4.65
N LEU A 211 17.11 -14.03 5.00
CA LEU A 211 18.17 -14.33 5.96
C LEU A 211 17.64 -14.62 7.37
N LYS A 212 16.61 -13.90 7.82
CA LYS A 212 15.94 -14.18 9.12
C LYS A 212 15.24 -15.53 9.12
N LEU A 213 14.61 -15.91 8.02
CA LEU A 213 13.95 -17.20 7.84
C LEU A 213 14.97 -18.35 7.90
N GLY A 214 16.09 -18.24 7.18
CA GLY A 214 17.13 -19.27 7.18
C GLY A 214 17.88 -19.43 8.51
N LYS A 215 18.04 -18.34 9.29
CA LYS A 215 18.67 -18.42 10.63
C LYS A 215 17.82 -19.20 11.63
N LYS A 216 16.49 -19.01 11.62
CA LYS A 216 15.61 -19.67 12.60
C LYS A 216 15.45 -21.17 12.34
N GLU A 217 15.49 -21.60 11.08
CA GLU A 217 15.41 -23.02 10.72
C GLU A 217 16.57 -23.82 11.31
N LYS A 218 17.80 -23.27 11.27
CA LYS A 218 18.97 -23.90 11.88
C LYS A 218 18.89 -24.02 13.41
N VAL A 219 18.10 -23.17 14.07
CA VAL A 219 17.91 -23.23 15.53
C VAL A 219 16.87 -24.30 15.88
N ALA A 220 15.81 -24.45 15.08
CA ALA A 220 14.78 -25.46 15.31
C ALA A 220 15.32 -26.90 15.14
N THR A 221 16.26 -27.12 14.22
CA THR A 221 16.86 -28.45 13.98
C THR A 221 17.88 -28.91 15.04
N ASN A 222 18.28 -28.02 15.96
CA ASN A 222 19.22 -28.35 17.04
C ASN A 222 18.55 -28.59 18.40
N SER A 223 17.21 -28.60 18.46
CA SER A 223 16.49 -29.01 19.66
C SER A 223 16.47 -30.53 19.74
N GLU A 224 17.25 -31.07 20.69
CA GLU A 224 17.46 -32.50 20.96
C GLU A 224 16.16 -33.32 20.95
N GLU A 225 15.95 -34.10 19.89
CA GLU A 225 15.05 -35.25 19.95
C GLU A 225 15.71 -36.34 20.82
N PRO A 226 14.99 -36.92 21.81
CA PRO A 226 15.47 -38.09 22.52
C PRO A 226 15.57 -39.26 21.53
N LYS A 227 16.77 -39.85 21.46
CA LYS A 227 17.09 -41.00 20.61
C LYS A 227 16.19 -42.21 20.92
N ILE A 228 15.02 -42.28 20.29
CA ILE A 228 14.27 -43.54 20.17
C ILE A 228 14.78 -44.24 18.92
N LYS A 229 15.55 -45.30 19.13
CA LYS A 229 16.02 -46.20 18.07
C LYS A 229 14.83 -46.97 17.49
N VAL A 230 14.18 -46.44 16.47
CA VAL A 230 13.28 -47.23 15.60
C VAL A 230 14.03 -47.51 14.30
N ALA A 231 14.37 -48.77 14.09
CA ALA A 231 14.93 -49.27 12.84
C ALA A 231 13.87 -49.14 11.74
N SER A 232 14.12 -48.24 10.79
CA SER A 232 13.33 -48.10 9.57
C SER A 232 14.28 -48.10 8.39
N ASP A 233 14.23 -49.18 7.62
CA ASP A 233 14.91 -49.33 6.33
C ASP A 233 14.41 -48.25 5.36
N LYS A 234 15.25 -47.26 5.08
CA LYS A 234 15.02 -46.29 4.01
C LYS A 234 15.73 -46.73 2.72
N PRO A 235 15.05 -46.64 1.56
CA PRO A 235 15.66 -46.96 0.28
C PRO A 235 16.75 -45.93 -0.08
N LYS A 236 17.91 -46.43 -0.50
CA LYS A 236 19.06 -45.66 -0.96
C LYS A 236 18.68 -44.84 -2.19
N SER A 237 18.29 -43.58 -1.99
CA SER A 237 18.16 -42.62 -3.08
C SER A 237 19.57 -42.36 -3.65
N LYS A 238 19.69 -42.54 -4.96
CA LYS A 238 20.95 -42.39 -5.70
C LYS A 238 21.38 -40.92 -5.62
N GLN A 239 22.35 -40.62 -4.75
CA GLN A 239 23.13 -39.39 -4.82
C GLN A 239 23.87 -39.39 -6.15
N LEU A 240 23.27 -38.76 -7.17
CA LEU A 240 23.94 -38.40 -8.40
C LEU A 240 25.12 -37.50 -8.01
N SER A 241 26.32 -38.08 -8.06
CA SER A 241 27.53 -37.43 -7.58
C SER A 241 27.70 -36.07 -8.26
N TYR A 242 28.01 -35.06 -7.47
CA TYR A 242 28.31 -33.67 -7.87
C TYR A 242 29.34 -33.60 -9.02
N LYS A 243 30.17 -34.64 -9.16
CA LYS A 243 31.11 -34.82 -10.27
C LYS A 243 30.41 -34.93 -11.63
N LEU A 244 29.24 -35.57 -11.72
CA LEU A 244 28.50 -35.70 -12.98
C LEU A 244 27.89 -34.35 -13.42
N ILE A 245 27.38 -33.56 -12.47
CA ILE A 245 26.83 -32.23 -12.75
C ILE A 245 27.92 -31.27 -13.25
N ALA A 246 29.12 -31.33 -12.65
CA ALA A 246 30.25 -30.52 -13.08
C ALA A 246 30.69 -30.84 -14.53
N VAL A 247 30.70 -32.12 -14.91
CA VAL A 247 31.05 -32.55 -16.28
C VAL A 247 30.01 -32.08 -17.31
N ILE A 248 28.72 -32.17 -16.97
CA ILE A 248 27.63 -31.71 -17.84
C ILE A 248 27.69 -30.18 -18.03
N SER A 249 27.98 -29.43 -16.96
CA SER A 249 28.15 -27.98 -17.03
C SER A 249 29.32 -27.56 -17.94
N LEU A 250 30.45 -28.28 -17.88
CA LEU A 250 31.61 -27.98 -18.72
C LEU A 250 31.29 -28.20 -20.21
N PHE A 251 30.58 -29.29 -20.54
CA PHE A 251 30.15 -29.57 -21.90
C PHE A 251 29.17 -28.53 -22.45
N ALA A 252 28.22 -28.08 -21.63
CA ALA A 252 27.29 -27.03 -22.01
C ALA A 252 28.01 -25.69 -22.31
N MET A 253 29.04 -25.37 -21.53
CA MET A 253 29.82 -24.14 -21.73
C MET A 253 30.67 -24.20 -23.01
N LEU A 254 31.30 -25.34 -23.29
CA LEU A 254 32.05 -25.56 -24.53
C LEU A 254 31.13 -25.53 -25.76
N TYR A 255 29.95 -26.15 -25.66
CA TYR A 255 28.97 -26.15 -26.76
C TYR A 255 28.40 -24.75 -27.03
N GLY A 256 28.10 -24.00 -25.96
CA GLY A 256 27.69 -22.60 -26.07
C GLY A 256 28.78 -21.73 -26.70
N GLY A 257 30.04 -21.85 -26.24
CA GLY A 257 31.17 -21.12 -26.83
C GLY A 257 31.37 -21.43 -28.31
N TYR A 258 31.13 -22.68 -28.74
CA TYR A 258 31.23 -23.06 -30.14
C TYR A 258 30.13 -22.43 -31.02
N GLN A 259 28.88 -22.39 -30.53
CA GLN A 259 27.75 -21.79 -31.26
C GLN A 259 27.88 -20.27 -31.40
N TYR A 260 28.51 -19.59 -30.44
CA TYR A 260 28.62 -18.13 -30.41
C TYR A 260 30.01 -17.60 -30.79
N LYS A 261 30.88 -18.41 -31.39
CA LYS A 261 32.28 -18.02 -31.66
C LYS A 261 32.37 -16.71 -32.46
N ASP A 262 31.47 -16.50 -33.44
CA ASP A 262 31.52 -15.36 -34.34
C ASP A 262 31.12 -14.05 -33.66
N GLN A 263 30.21 -14.10 -32.68
CA GLN A 263 29.81 -12.94 -31.88
C GLN A 263 30.87 -12.58 -30.83
N VAL A 264 31.52 -13.59 -30.25
CA VAL A 264 32.61 -13.39 -29.29
C VAL A 264 33.82 -12.80 -30.00
N LEU A 265 34.18 -13.26 -31.20
CA LEU A 265 35.24 -12.67 -32.02
C LEU A 265 34.96 -11.22 -32.41
N ALA A 266 33.71 -10.84 -32.63
CA ALA A 266 33.34 -9.45 -32.91
C ALA A 266 33.55 -8.50 -31.70
N LEU A 267 33.46 -9.02 -30.46
CA LEU A 267 33.72 -8.22 -29.24
C LEU A 267 35.21 -8.01 -28.96
N PHE A 268 36.08 -8.83 -29.52
CA PHE A 268 37.54 -8.74 -29.36
C PHE A 268 38.27 -8.28 -30.63
N SER A 269 37.53 -8.02 -31.70
CA SER A 269 38.07 -7.34 -32.87
C SER A 269 38.15 -5.85 -32.51
N ASP A 270 39.30 -5.44 -31.98
CA ASP A 270 39.64 -4.03 -31.80
C ASP A 270 39.43 -3.30 -33.13
N ASP A 271 38.38 -2.49 -33.20
CA ASP A 271 38.19 -1.50 -34.25
C ASP A 271 39.35 -0.51 -34.17
N ALA A 272 40.35 -0.81 -35.00
CA ALA A 272 41.30 0.13 -35.52
C ALA A 272 40.57 1.32 -36.17
N GLU A 273 41.12 2.51 -35.93
CA GLU A 273 40.91 3.73 -36.70
C GLU A 273 39.51 4.39 -36.59
N LYS A 274 39.29 5.09 -35.47
CA LYS A 274 38.42 6.26 -35.49
C LYS A 274 39.16 7.42 -36.17
N PRO A 275 38.61 8.03 -37.24
CA PRO A 275 39.24 9.17 -37.89
C PRO A 275 39.25 10.38 -36.94
N TYR A 276 40.45 10.93 -36.72
CA TYR A 276 40.64 12.19 -36.04
C TYR A 276 39.97 13.32 -36.83
N LEU A 277 39.05 14.04 -36.20
CA LEU A 277 38.56 15.31 -36.71
C LEU A 277 39.65 16.37 -36.51
N PRO A 278 39.99 17.15 -37.54
CA PRO A 278 40.97 18.24 -37.41
C PRO A 278 40.41 19.33 -36.49
N ILE A 279 41.21 19.69 -35.49
CA ILE A 279 40.95 20.82 -34.60
C ILE A 279 41.18 22.10 -35.42
N GLU A 280 40.08 22.81 -35.76
CA GLU A 280 40.14 24.15 -36.32
C GLU A 280 40.68 25.13 -35.26
N THR A 281 41.91 25.58 -35.46
CA THR A 281 42.47 26.80 -34.88
C THR A 281 41.78 28.02 -35.47
N GLY A 282 41.01 28.75 -34.67
CA GLY A 282 40.35 29.99 -35.09
C GLY A 282 40.05 30.95 -33.94
N GLU A 283 40.89 31.97 -33.82
CA GLU A 283 40.64 33.32 -33.27
C GLU A 283 40.07 33.47 -31.85
N GLN A 284 40.99 33.81 -30.93
CA GLN A 284 40.69 34.47 -29.67
C GLN A 284 40.12 35.87 -29.93
N ARG A 285 38.79 35.99 -29.82
CA ARG A 285 38.11 37.28 -29.69
C ARG A 285 37.99 37.60 -28.21
N ALA A 286 38.63 38.67 -27.77
CA ALA A 286 38.60 39.14 -26.39
C ALA A 286 37.16 39.44 -25.95
N GLU A 287 36.68 38.73 -24.94
CA GLU A 287 35.41 39.02 -24.27
C GLU A 287 35.55 40.29 -23.41
N PRO A 288 34.57 41.21 -23.44
CA PRO A 288 34.55 42.35 -22.53
C PRO A 288 34.32 41.86 -21.09
N VAL A 289 35.20 42.30 -20.18
CA VAL A 289 35.09 42.09 -18.73
C VAL A 289 33.86 42.84 -18.21
N ILE A 290 32.73 42.14 -18.17
CA ILE A 290 31.53 42.59 -17.45
C ILE A 290 31.74 42.20 -15.98
N PRO A 291 31.65 43.13 -15.01
CA PRO A 291 31.71 42.78 -13.61
C PRO A 291 30.60 41.79 -13.29
N LYS A 292 30.97 40.64 -12.69
CA LYS A 292 30.04 39.65 -12.15
C LYS A 292 29.11 40.35 -11.16
N ALA A 293 27.95 40.78 -11.65
CA ALA A 293 26.83 41.12 -10.80
C ALA A 293 26.47 39.83 -10.06
N GLU A 294 26.71 39.85 -8.76
CA GLU A 294 26.22 38.88 -7.79
C GLU A 294 24.69 38.96 -7.76
N ARG A 295 24.06 38.45 -8.83
CA ARG A 295 22.63 38.20 -8.86
C ARG A 295 22.40 37.05 -7.90
N VAL A 296 21.94 37.41 -6.72
CA VAL A 296 21.32 36.48 -5.76
C VAL A 296 20.17 35.80 -6.48
N ALA A 297 20.46 34.67 -7.13
CA ALA A 297 19.48 33.81 -7.76
C ALA A 297 18.72 33.10 -6.65
N LYS A 298 17.76 33.80 -6.04
CA LYS A 298 16.59 33.14 -5.45
C LYS A 298 15.80 32.56 -6.62
N LEU A 299 16.20 31.37 -7.07
CA LEU A 299 15.39 30.56 -7.97
C LEU A 299 14.03 30.38 -7.32
N THR A 300 13.02 31.03 -7.89
CA THR A 300 11.62 30.78 -7.55
C THR A 300 11.29 29.34 -7.89
N THR A 301 10.58 28.67 -6.98
CA THR A 301 10.09 27.28 -7.04
C THR A 301 9.36 26.88 -8.33
N LEU A 302 9.02 27.85 -9.18
CA LEU A 302 8.43 27.65 -10.50
C LEU A 302 9.34 26.93 -11.51
N ASP A 303 10.65 27.19 -11.53
CA ASP A 303 11.56 26.55 -12.51
C ASP A 303 11.86 25.09 -12.17
N ALA A 304 11.86 24.72 -10.89
CA ALA A 304 12.03 23.34 -10.45
C ALA A 304 10.84 22.45 -10.86
N ILE A 305 9.62 23.02 -10.91
CA ILE A 305 8.42 22.32 -11.35
C ILE A 305 8.32 22.31 -12.88
N LEU A 306 8.84 23.33 -13.58
CA LEU A 306 8.83 23.38 -15.05
C LEU A 306 9.83 22.40 -15.69
N TYR A 307 11.02 22.21 -15.09
CA TYR A 307 12.13 21.46 -15.70
C TYR A 307 12.54 20.14 -15.04
N ASP A 308 11.85 19.67 -13.98
CA ASP A 308 12.16 18.40 -13.29
C ASP A 308 13.66 18.27 -12.90
N MET A 309 14.28 19.39 -12.52
CA MET A 309 15.62 19.37 -11.94
C MET A 309 15.52 19.04 -10.46
N LYS A 310 16.09 17.89 -10.07
CA LYS A 310 16.17 17.44 -8.68
C LYS A 310 16.95 18.47 -7.85
N GLU A 311 16.38 18.87 -6.72
CA GLU A 311 17.12 19.52 -5.64
C GLU A 311 18.33 18.63 -5.26
N ALA A 312 19.53 19.08 -5.61
CA ALA A 312 20.74 18.59 -4.98
C ALA A 312 20.76 19.17 -3.56
N LYS A 313 20.42 18.35 -2.55
CA LYS A 313 20.74 18.69 -1.16
C LYS A 313 22.26 18.82 -1.04
N ALA A 314 22.74 20.05 -0.95
CA ALA A 314 24.08 20.36 -0.47
C ALA A 314 24.16 19.96 1.01
N GLY A 315 24.59 18.72 1.26
CA GLY A 315 25.08 18.32 2.57
C GLY A 315 26.50 18.84 2.72
N LEU A 316 26.66 19.99 3.39
CA LEU A 316 27.94 20.38 3.97
C LEU A 316 28.27 19.38 5.10
N THR A 317 29.21 18.49 4.83
CA THR A 317 29.92 17.70 5.83
C THR A 317 30.91 18.59 6.57
N LYS A 318 30.81 18.61 7.90
CA LYS A 318 31.81 19.20 8.80
C LYS A 318 32.70 18.10 9.38
N GLU A 319 33.99 18.28 9.14
CA GLU A 319 35.12 18.04 10.05
C GLU A 319 35.52 16.58 10.36
N GLU A 320 36.47 16.13 9.55
CA GLU A 320 37.56 15.22 9.90
C GLU A 320 38.78 16.11 10.24
N ILE A 321 39.21 16.16 11.50
CA ILE A 321 40.55 16.61 11.88
C ILE A 321 41.16 15.56 12.81
N ASP A 322 42.33 15.18 12.37
CA ASP A 322 43.18 14.09 12.79
C ASP A 322 43.83 14.32 14.17
N SER A 323 44.24 13.19 14.71
CA SER A 323 44.95 12.90 15.93
C SER A 323 46.42 13.35 15.96
N SER A 324 46.87 13.88 17.10
CA SER A 324 48.26 13.71 17.56
C SER A 324 48.41 13.98 19.07
N LEU A 325 48.72 12.91 19.81
CA LEU A 325 49.34 12.87 21.15
C LEU A 325 50.74 13.56 21.14
N PRO A 326 51.39 13.93 22.28
CA PRO A 326 51.65 12.98 23.38
C PRO A 326 51.79 13.52 24.85
N GLU A 327 51.71 12.54 25.76
CA GLU A 327 52.54 12.32 26.96
C GLU A 327 52.45 13.21 28.23
N LYS A 328 51.78 12.63 29.25
CA LYS A 328 52.24 12.36 30.63
C LYS A 328 52.73 13.52 31.52
N THR A 329 51.97 13.79 32.59
CA THR A 329 52.55 13.95 33.93
C THR A 329 51.52 13.62 35.02
N GLU A 330 51.91 12.71 35.92
CA GLU A 330 51.29 12.48 37.23
C GLU A 330 51.37 13.76 38.08
N VAL A 331 50.39 14.02 38.95
CA VAL A 331 50.60 14.46 40.35
C VAL A 331 49.25 14.48 41.10
N SER A 332 49.35 13.99 42.32
CA SER A 332 48.44 13.82 43.46
C SER A 332 47.29 14.80 43.71
N SER A 333 46.19 14.24 44.22
CA SER A 333 45.21 14.86 45.14
C SER A 333 45.88 15.45 46.40
N PRO A 334 45.31 16.49 47.06
CA PRO A 334 44.33 16.19 48.11
C PRO A 334 43.18 17.21 48.32
N THR A 335 42.14 16.66 48.95
CA THR A 335 41.01 17.19 49.73
C THR A 335 41.10 18.64 50.28
N LYS A 336 40.04 19.46 50.07
CA LYS A 336 39.10 19.98 51.11
C LYS A 336 38.28 21.20 50.62
N ASN A 337 36.97 21.11 50.87
CA ASN A 337 35.99 22.14 51.26
C ASN A 337 36.14 23.58 50.74
N ALA A 338 35.18 24.01 49.92
CA ALA A 338 34.60 25.36 50.02
C ALA A 338 33.18 25.39 49.42
N THR A 339 32.25 25.80 50.28
CA THR A 339 30.83 26.07 50.08
C THR A 339 30.60 27.23 49.12
N ALA A 340 29.72 27.06 48.13
CA ALA A 340 29.14 28.15 47.32
C ALA A 340 27.71 27.76 46.86
N PRO A 341 26.82 28.74 46.58
CA PRO A 341 25.41 28.69 46.98
C PRO A 341 24.48 28.03 45.96
N GLN A 342 23.42 27.42 46.48
CA GLN A 342 22.29 26.89 45.71
C GLN A 342 21.49 28.02 45.06
N HIS A 343 21.44 28.03 43.73
CA HIS A 343 20.44 28.76 42.97
C HIS A 343 19.10 28.02 43.05
N SER A 344 18.16 28.61 43.78
CA SER A 344 16.77 28.16 43.85
C SER A 344 16.05 28.53 42.55
N VAL A 345 15.77 27.54 41.71
CA VAL A 345 14.85 27.69 40.58
C VAL A 345 13.43 27.63 41.11
N LYS A 346 12.79 28.80 41.24
CA LYS A 346 11.34 28.92 41.47
C LYS A 346 10.63 28.30 40.26
N LYS A 347 9.83 27.26 40.50
CA LYS A 347 8.85 26.75 39.54
C LYS A 347 7.71 27.76 39.45
N GLU A 348 7.54 28.39 38.30
CA GLU A 348 6.32 29.14 37.96
C GLU A 348 5.18 28.16 37.71
N THR A 349 4.16 28.20 38.56
CA THR A 349 2.86 27.57 38.35
C THR A 349 2.05 28.47 37.43
N VAL A 350 1.93 28.07 36.16
CA VAL A 350 1.05 28.74 35.18
C VAL A 350 -0.39 28.27 35.44
N ASN A 351 -1.23 29.17 35.96
CA ASN A 351 -2.67 28.98 36.09
C ASN A 351 -3.32 29.11 34.70
N THR A 352 -3.62 27.98 34.04
CA THR A 352 -4.44 27.95 32.82
C THR A 352 -5.92 27.85 33.17
N THR A 353 -6.45 28.86 33.87
CA THR A 353 -7.90 29.01 34.09
C THR A 353 -8.47 29.90 32.98
N SER A 354 -8.43 29.39 31.74
CA SER A 354 -9.19 29.97 30.63
C SER A 354 -10.47 29.15 30.44
N PRO A 355 -11.62 29.78 30.13
CA PRO A 355 -12.88 29.07 29.96
C PRO A 355 -12.78 28.14 28.76
N VAL A 356 -13.04 26.86 29.00
CA VAL A 356 -13.21 25.85 27.96
C VAL A 356 -14.41 26.26 27.12
N GLU A 357 -14.17 26.77 25.91
CA GLU A 357 -15.21 26.90 24.89
C GLU A 357 -15.72 25.49 24.59
N GLY A 358 -16.88 25.18 25.17
CA GLY A 358 -17.57 23.92 24.93
C GLY A 358 -17.95 23.81 23.47
N THR A 359 -17.35 22.85 22.78
CA THR A 359 -17.89 22.31 21.54
C THR A 359 -19.21 21.61 21.86
N VAL A 360 -20.28 22.40 21.94
CA VAL A 360 -21.66 21.90 21.99
C VAL A 360 -21.92 21.26 20.63
N PHE A 361 -21.63 19.97 20.55
CA PHE A 361 -22.08 19.10 19.49
C PHE A 361 -23.61 19.08 19.56
N TYR A 362 -24.29 19.57 18.52
CA TYR A 362 -25.76 19.53 18.43
C TYR A 362 -26.20 18.26 17.70
N PRO A 363 -26.53 17.15 18.41
CA PRO A 363 -27.01 15.91 17.79
C PRO A 363 -28.42 16.04 17.17
N GLU A 364 -29.09 17.18 17.29
CA GLU A 364 -30.41 17.39 16.69
C GLU A 364 -30.36 17.85 15.21
N LEU A 365 -29.27 18.49 14.77
CA LEU A 365 -29.14 18.91 13.36
C LEU A 365 -28.94 17.72 12.40
N SER A 366 -28.35 16.61 12.87
CA SER A 366 -28.19 15.40 12.07
C SER A 366 -29.49 14.60 11.89
N LYS A 367 -30.51 14.84 12.73
CA LYS A 367 -31.83 14.19 12.58
C LYS A 367 -32.72 14.91 11.56
N LEU A 368 -32.61 16.24 11.44
CA LEU A 368 -33.36 17.01 10.44
C LEU A 368 -32.88 16.72 9.01
N GLN A 369 -31.60 16.39 8.81
CA GLN A 369 -31.09 16.06 7.48
C GLN A 369 -31.54 14.68 6.98
N ASN A 370 -31.90 13.75 7.87
CA ASN A 370 -32.38 12.42 7.51
C ASN A 370 -33.90 12.31 7.41
N GLN A 371 -34.67 13.23 8.01
CA GLN A 371 -36.14 13.26 7.87
C GLN A 371 -36.61 13.92 6.56
N ASN A 372 -35.78 14.77 5.93
CA ASN A 372 -36.12 15.38 4.63
C ASN A 372 -35.77 14.51 3.40
N LEU A 373 -35.29 13.28 3.59
CA LEU A 373 -34.95 12.35 2.50
C LEU A 373 -36.02 11.27 2.26
N ALA A 374 -37.11 11.25 3.05
CA ALA A 374 -38.15 10.22 2.96
C ALA A 374 -39.50 10.70 2.41
N ASP A 375 -39.77 12.01 2.37
CA ASP A 375 -41.07 12.55 1.92
C ASP A 375 -40.89 13.68 0.89
N GLU A 376 -40.45 13.35 -0.33
CA GLU A 376 -40.72 14.20 -1.50
C GLU A 376 -40.67 13.38 -2.81
N SER A 377 -41.71 12.58 -3.05
CA SER A 377 -41.98 11.97 -4.37
C SER A 377 -43.30 12.47 -4.94
N SER A 378 -43.37 13.75 -5.30
CA SER A 378 -44.41 14.29 -6.19
C SER A 378 -44.07 15.70 -6.67
N TYR A 379 -43.12 15.84 -7.61
CA TYR A 379 -43.15 16.93 -8.59
C TYR A 379 -42.64 16.43 -9.97
N PRO A 380 -43.24 16.89 -11.08
CA PRO A 380 -43.01 16.35 -12.40
C PRO A 380 -41.83 17.05 -13.10
N GLY A 381 -41.01 16.26 -13.78
CA GLY A 381 -40.31 16.63 -15.02
C GLY A 381 -39.47 17.91 -15.04
N SER A 382 -38.22 17.83 -14.57
CA SER A 382 -37.13 18.58 -15.19
C SER A 382 -35.81 17.84 -14.97
N SER A 383 -35.41 17.07 -15.99
CA SER A 383 -34.06 16.52 -16.11
C SER A 383 -33.10 17.70 -16.29
N PRO A 384 -32.08 17.93 -15.44
CA PRO A 384 -31.00 18.83 -15.78
C PRO A 384 -30.13 18.07 -16.78
N SER A 385 -30.36 18.34 -18.06
CA SER A 385 -29.41 18.01 -19.11
C SER A 385 -28.04 18.55 -18.71
N LEU A 386 -27.12 17.68 -18.31
CA LEU A 386 -25.70 18.01 -18.26
C LEU A 386 -25.32 18.55 -19.66
N PRO A 387 -24.76 19.76 -19.78
CA PRO A 387 -24.20 20.17 -21.05
C PRO A 387 -23.01 19.26 -21.32
N SER A 388 -23.10 18.45 -22.36
CA SER A 388 -21.96 17.80 -22.97
C SER A 388 -21.04 18.90 -23.51
N GLU A 389 -20.06 19.31 -22.70
CA GLU A 389 -19.06 20.30 -23.08
C GLU A 389 -18.20 19.75 -24.21
N ASP A 390 -18.44 20.27 -25.42
CA ASP A 390 -17.55 20.16 -26.57
C ASP A 390 -16.14 20.63 -26.21
N LEU A 391 -15.18 19.69 -26.20
CA LEU A 391 -13.75 19.94 -25.96
C LEU A 391 -13.03 20.55 -27.18
N SER A 392 -13.70 21.45 -27.91
CA SER A 392 -13.17 22.14 -29.10
C SER A 392 -13.23 23.67 -28.96
N GLY A 393 -13.38 24.18 -27.72
CA GLY A 393 -13.20 25.60 -27.43
C GLY A 393 -11.72 25.95 -27.47
N LYS A 394 -11.34 26.94 -28.29
CA LYS A 394 -10.08 27.67 -28.14
C LYS A 394 -9.99 28.13 -26.68
N GLY A 395 -9.00 27.65 -25.93
CA GLY A 395 -8.89 27.99 -24.52
C GLY A 395 -8.65 29.48 -24.34
N GLU A 396 -9.37 30.08 -23.40
CA GLU A 396 -9.21 31.49 -23.05
C GLU A 396 -8.01 31.63 -22.10
N LEU A 397 -7.21 32.68 -22.28
CA LEU A 397 -6.03 32.92 -21.44
C LEU A 397 -6.44 33.65 -20.15
N TYR A 398 -6.04 33.13 -19.01
CA TYR A 398 -6.27 33.75 -17.69
C TYR A 398 -4.93 33.98 -16.99
N ARG A 399 -4.91 34.97 -16.10
CA ARG A 399 -3.83 35.26 -15.16
C ARG A 399 -4.29 34.96 -13.75
N ILE A 400 -3.49 34.21 -13.00
CA ILE A 400 -3.75 33.96 -11.59
C ILE A 400 -3.50 35.26 -10.79
N ILE A 401 -4.49 35.70 -10.01
CA ILE A 401 -4.39 36.91 -9.18
C ILE A 401 -4.05 36.61 -7.72
N ALA A 402 -4.23 35.37 -7.27
CA ALA A 402 -3.83 34.90 -5.95
C ALA A 402 -3.27 33.48 -6.03
N SER A 403 -2.21 33.16 -5.28
CA SER A 403 -1.61 31.82 -5.30
C SER A 403 -2.64 30.76 -4.91
N THR A 404 -2.84 29.77 -5.78
CA THR A 404 -3.98 28.84 -5.69
C THR A 404 -3.58 27.40 -6.01
N ARG A 405 -4.44 26.45 -5.61
CA ARG A 405 -4.24 25.01 -5.80
C ARG A 405 -5.01 24.53 -7.02
N VAL A 406 -4.36 23.70 -7.83
CA VAL A 406 -4.99 22.97 -8.93
C VAL A 406 -5.52 21.65 -8.41
N MET A 407 -6.82 21.48 -8.43
CA MET A 407 -7.54 20.33 -7.90
C MET A 407 -7.85 19.30 -8.99
N SER A 408 -7.96 18.02 -8.61
CA SER A 408 -8.33 16.93 -9.53
C SER A 408 -9.80 16.90 -9.93
N LYS A 409 -10.67 17.50 -9.10
CA LYS A 409 -12.12 17.61 -9.27
C LYS A 409 -12.57 19.01 -8.87
N PRO A 410 -13.71 19.53 -9.38
CA PRO A 410 -14.27 20.82 -9.00
C PRO A 410 -14.92 20.75 -7.61
N SER A 411 -14.10 20.50 -6.58
CA SER A 411 -14.54 20.37 -5.19
C SER A 411 -13.37 20.69 -4.25
N PHE A 412 -13.67 21.31 -3.11
CA PHE A 412 -12.69 21.55 -2.04
C PHE A 412 -12.12 20.26 -1.44
N LEU A 413 -12.83 19.13 -1.57
CA LEU A 413 -12.37 17.81 -1.16
C LEU A 413 -11.53 17.10 -2.23
N GLY A 414 -11.30 17.75 -3.38
CA GLY A 414 -10.43 17.23 -4.44
C GLY A 414 -8.99 17.08 -3.97
N ILE A 415 -8.24 16.19 -4.61
CA ILE A 415 -6.81 16.05 -4.33
C ILE A 415 -6.08 17.18 -5.08
N SER A 416 -5.23 17.93 -4.37
CA SER A 416 -4.38 18.96 -4.97
C SER A 416 -3.29 18.30 -5.83
N ILE A 417 -3.29 18.60 -7.13
CA ILE A 417 -2.32 18.05 -8.11
C ILE A 417 -1.13 19.01 -8.28
N ALA A 418 -1.37 20.32 -8.21
CA ALA A 418 -0.32 21.34 -8.38
C ALA A 418 -0.65 22.64 -7.62
N TYR A 419 0.32 23.54 -7.55
CA TYR A 419 0.15 24.91 -7.05
C TYR A 419 0.50 25.89 -8.17
N LEU A 420 -0.27 26.96 -8.28
CA LEU A 420 -0.03 28.06 -9.21
C LEU A 420 0.24 29.33 -8.42
N ASP A 421 1.36 29.96 -8.73
CA ASP A 421 1.72 31.23 -8.11
C ASP A 421 0.94 32.40 -8.74
N GLN A 422 0.76 33.46 -7.96
CA GLN A 422 0.22 34.72 -8.44
C GLN A 422 1.01 35.21 -9.67
N GLY A 423 0.28 35.61 -10.71
CA GLY A 423 0.80 36.07 -11.99
C GLY A 423 0.99 34.98 -13.04
N ALA A 424 0.85 33.70 -12.68
CA ALA A 424 0.92 32.60 -13.64
C ALA A 424 -0.16 32.71 -14.73
N ARG A 425 0.19 32.35 -15.98
CA ARG A 425 -0.75 32.34 -17.11
C ARG A 425 -1.23 30.91 -17.35
N ILE A 426 -2.54 30.74 -17.46
CA ILE A 426 -3.20 29.45 -17.66
C ILE A 426 -4.20 29.52 -18.82
N GLU A 427 -4.39 28.39 -19.48
CA GLU A 427 -5.41 28.22 -20.52
C GLU A 427 -6.65 27.57 -19.87
N VAL A 428 -7.78 28.28 -19.91
CA VAL A 428 -9.07 27.85 -19.39
C VAL A 428 -9.91 27.30 -20.53
N LEU A 429 -10.36 26.06 -20.41
CA LEU A 429 -11.19 25.39 -21.41
C LEU A 429 -12.67 25.65 -21.19
N SER A 430 -13.10 25.59 -19.93
CA SER A 430 -14.49 25.78 -19.55
C SER A 430 -14.62 26.26 -18.10
N ARG A 431 -15.80 26.80 -17.78
CA ARG A 431 -16.16 27.25 -16.44
C ARG A 431 -17.36 26.43 -15.95
N SER A 432 -17.22 25.81 -14.79
CA SER A 432 -18.27 25.03 -14.14
C SER A 432 -18.50 25.58 -12.73
N GLY A 433 -19.43 26.53 -12.62
CA GLY A 433 -19.71 27.25 -11.37
C GLY A 433 -18.53 28.10 -10.89
N ASP A 434 -18.05 27.80 -9.68
CA ASP A 434 -16.90 28.46 -9.04
C ASP A 434 -15.54 27.88 -9.48
N TRP A 435 -15.55 26.93 -10.42
CA TRP A 435 -14.35 26.26 -10.88
C TRP A 435 -14.07 26.56 -12.36
N LEU A 436 -12.80 26.79 -12.67
CA LEU A 436 -12.27 26.90 -14.01
C LEU A 436 -11.53 25.60 -14.34
N LYS A 437 -11.91 24.96 -15.43
CA LYS A 437 -11.23 23.78 -15.96
C LYS A 437 -10.03 24.24 -16.79
N VAL A 438 -8.84 23.95 -16.29
CA VAL A 438 -7.58 24.43 -16.86
C VAL A 438 -6.83 23.30 -17.55
N ARG A 439 -6.07 23.67 -18.60
CA ARG A 439 -5.14 22.76 -19.27
C ARG A 439 -3.70 23.22 -19.02
N SER A 440 -2.88 22.31 -18.50
CA SER A 440 -1.43 22.52 -18.40
C SER A 440 -0.80 22.53 -19.79
N ARG A 441 0.35 23.20 -19.95
CA ARG A 441 1.19 23.11 -21.16
C ARG A 441 1.53 21.68 -21.59
N LYS A 442 1.55 20.72 -20.66
CA LYS A 442 1.77 19.29 -20.92
C LYS A 442 0.48 18.51 -21.22
N GLY A 443 -0.66 19.19 -21.41
CA GLY A 443 -1.96 18.58 -21.73
C GLY A 443 -2.76 18.02 -20.55
N LYS A 444 -2.22 18.07 -19.31
CA LYS A 444 -2.96 17.61 -18.12
C LYS A 444 -4.08 18.57 -17.75
N LEU A 445 -5.25 18.03 -17.40
CA LEU A 445 -6.41 18.79 -16.95
C LEU A 445 -6.42 18.95 -15.43
N GLY A 446 -6.95 20.08 -14.96
CA GLY A 446 -7.18 20.35 -13.54
C GLY A 446 -8.26 21.40 -13.34
N PHE A 447 -8.59 21.69 -12.09
CA PHE A 447 -9.60 22.67 -11.71
C PHE A 447 -9.03 23.71 -10.76
N VAL A 448 -9.30 24.99 -11.00
CA VAL A 448 -8.86 26.12 -10.16
C VAL A 448 -10.08 26.95 -9.78
N LEU A 449 -10.08 27.62 -8.63
CA LEU A 449 -11.17 28.49 -8.24
C LEU A 449 -11.24 29.72 -9.15
N ALA A 450 -12.45 30.08 -9.60
CA ALA A 450 -12.67 31.18 -10.52
C ALA A 450 -12.34 32.55 -9.90
N GLN A 451 -12.46 32.69 -8.58
CA GLN A 451 -12.11 33.93 -7.87
C GLN A 451 -10.60 34.20 -7.83
N ASP A 452 -9.76 33.18 -8.03
CA ASP A 452 -8.30 33.31 -7.95
C ASP A 452 -7.66 33.61 -9.32
N ALA A 453 -8.47 33.73 -10.37
CA ALA A 453 -8.02 33.93 -11.74
C ALA A 453 -8.82 35.04 -12.44
N GLU A 454 -8.12 35.87 -13.19
CA GLU A 454 -8.68 36.95 -14.00
C GLU A 454 -8.43 36.68 -15.49
N ARG A 455 -9.43 36.95 -16.34
CA ARG A 455 -9.31 36.75 -17.78
C ARG A 455 -8.36 37.80 -18.38
N LEU A 456 -7.40 37.35 -19.19
CA LEU A 456 -6.58 38.23 -20.02
C LEU A 456 -7.28 38.43 -21.37
N TYR A 457 -7.54 39.69 -21.71
CA TYR A 457 -8.26 40.10 -22.92
C TYR A 457 -7.60 39.62 -24.21
#